data_AF-A0A7C5URB6-F1
#
_entry.id   AF-A0A7C5URB6-F1
#
_cell.length_a   1.000
_cell.length_b   1.000
_cell.length_c   1.000
_cell.angle_alpha   90.00
_cell.angle_beta   90.00
_cell.angle_gamma   90.00
#
_symmetry.space_group_name_H-M   'P 1'
#
loop_
_entity.id
_entity.type
_entity.pdbx_description
1 polymer ?
#
loop_
_entity_poly.entity_id
_entity_poly.type
_entity_poly.pdbx_seq_one_letter_code
_entity_poly.pdbx_strand_id
1 'polypeptide(L)'
;MRRTVLLGILLLLLSACAGTGTPPSPTAPPTSPPLPTLPPHTATPTAPPTERPVWTEAPLSGLPANPPISLWPPLALVLPSDSEQYGMSQASVVYEVATEGGVPRFLAIFEQLQAAKLGPVRSARPYLVEWACPYGALFVHWGGSPQALAALAQSDCLYNLEGMVYEGAYFWREPDPRVPWNSLFTRSDYLYGYLEAWGLYRFVNYSGYPHKDDAPLESRPPTQTISIAHAFSYPVRYVYHTQDNTYLREYQGRPHLDLLTGEQLRVKNVVVIFVPQEPIPSDEAGRLRIETVGEGEALIFQDGRAVRGRWTRENLQAELRF
;
A
#
# COMPACT_ATOMS: atom_id res chain seq x y z
N MET A 1 66.14 26.21 3.90
CA MET A 1 65.90 27.13 2.76
C MET A 1 64.40 27.41 2.72
N ARG A 2 63.92 28.41 3.47
CA ARG A 2 63.53 29.78 3.01
C ARG A 2 62.52 29.81 1.85
N ARG A 3 61.28 30.22 2.23
CA ARG A 3 60.31 31.09 1.52
C ARG A 3 59.65 30.44 0.29
N THR A 4 58.34 30.56 0.02
CA THR A 4 57.50 31.77 0.13
C THR A 4 56.01 31.38 0.06
N VAL A 5 55.21 31.96 0.94
CA VAL A 5 53.74 32.02 0.88
C VAL A 5 53.37 33.13 -0.11
N LEU A 6 52.43 32.91 -1.03
CA LEU A 6 51.79 34.00 -1.76
C LEU A 6 50.28 34.02 -1.48
N LEU A 7 49.89 35.11 -0.84
CA LEU A 7 48.56 35.50 -0.42
C LEU A 7 47.99 36.41 -1.54
N GLY A 8 46.90 36.00 -2.18
CA GLY A 8 46.18 36.81 -3.17
C GLY A 8 44.97 37.45 -2.54
N ILE A 9 45.12 38.67 -2.03
CA ILE A 9 44.03 39.53 -1.54
C ILE A 9 43.46 40.30 -2.74
N LEU A 10 42.17 40.14 -3.02
CA LEU A 10 41.44 40.99 -3.97
C LEU A 10 40.49 41.90 -3.18
N LEU A 11 40.91 43.15 -2.97
CA LEU A 11 40.05 44.24 -2.53
C LEU A 11 39.17 44.68 -3.71
N LEU A 12 37.86 44.53 -3.59
CA LEU A 12 36.88 45.21 -4.45
C LEU A 12 36.34 46.43 -3.71
N LEU A 13 36.63 47.60 -4.30
CA LEU A 13 36.18 48.91 -3.87
C LEU A 13 34.66 49.02 -4.03
N LEU A 14 33.96 49.28 -2.92
CA LEU A 14 32.57 49.71 -2.90
C LEU A 14 32.50 51.21 -3.24
N SER A 15 32.10 51.54 -4.46
CA SER A 15 31.64 52.88 -4.83
C SER A 15 30.16 53.01 -4.46
N ALA A 16 29.91 53.81 -3.41
CA ALA A 16 28.58 54.22 -3.01
C ALA A 16 28.08 55.34 -3.93
N CYS A 17 26.99 55.07 -4.67
CA CYS A 17 26.13 56.11 -5.21
C CYS A 17 24.80 56.06 -4.44
N ALA A 18 24.58 57.08 -3.61
CA ALA A 18 23.31 57.32 -2.95
C ALA A 18 22.28 57.77 -3.98
N GLY A 19 21.32 56.88 -4.29
CA GLY A 19 20.11 57.21 -5.04
C GLY A 19 18.92 57.22 -4.07
N THR A 20 18.36 58.39 -3.83
CA THR A 20 17.10 58.60 -3.11
C THR A 20 15.95 58.01 -3.93
N GLY A 21 15.52 56.79 -3.60
CA GLY A 21 14.35 56.14 -4.19
C GLY A 21 13.34 55.74 -3.11
N THR A 22 12.12 56.21 -3.26
CA THR A 22 10.95 55.93 -2.42
C THR A 22 10.72 54.41 -2.26
N PRO A 23 10.39 53.89 -1.06
CA PRO A 23 10.13 52.46 -0.90
C PRO A 23 8.87 52.05 -1.68
N PRO A 24 8.90 50.93 -2.45
CA PRO A 24 7.72 50.44 -3.15
C PRO A 24 6.65 49.96 -2.16
N SER A 25 5.39 50.22 -2.50
CA SER A 25 4.23 49.71 -1.76
C SER A 25 4.26 48.18 -1.64
N PRO A 26 3.73 47.58 -0.56
CA PRO A 26 3.67 46.15 -0.40
C PRO A 26 2.81 45.53 -1.51
N THR A 27 3.47 44.77 -2.38
CA THR A 27 2.83 43.93 -3.39
C THR A 27 1.90 42.94 -2.69
N ALA A 28 0.65 42.85 -3.14
CA ALA A 28 -0.29 41.84 -2.66
C ALA A 28 0.35 40.44 -2.75
N PRO A 29 0.08 39.53 -1.79
CA PRO A 29 0.60 38.17 -1.85
C PRO A 29 0.19 37.52 -3.18
N PRO A 30 1.07 36.73 -3.80
CA PRO A 30 0.77 36.08 -5.06
C PRO A 30 -0.49 35.23 -4.89
N THR A 31 -1.47 35.47 -5.75
CA THR A 31 -2.66 34.64 -5.88
C THR A 31 -2.20 33.19 -6.07
N SER A 32 -2.67 32.30 -5.22
CA SER A 32 -2.36 30.86 -5.31
C SER A 32 -2.63 30.37 -6.74
N PRO A 33 -1.69 29.66 -7.37
CA PRO A 33 -1.89 29.15 -8.72
C PRO A 33 -3.15 28.27 -8.76
N PRO A 34 -3.90 28.27 -9.88
CA PRO A 34 -5.05 27.38 -10.03
C PRO A 34 -4.59 25.93 -9.84
N LEU A 35 -5.39 25.17 -9.10
CA LEU A 35 -5.17 23.74 -8.91
C LEU A 35 -5.02 23.09 -10.30
N PRO A 36 -3.99 22.24 -10.54
CA PRO A 36 -3.81 21.61 -11.83
C PRO A 36 -5.10 20.92 -12.27
N THR A 37 -5.51 21.14 -13.52
CA THR A 37 -6.66 20.47 -14.10
C THR A 37 -6.36 18.98 -14.13
N LEU A 38 -7.00 18.23 -13.23
CA LEU A 38 -6.78 16.80 -13.13
C LEU A 38 -7.22 16.12 -14.43
N PRO A 39 -6.48 15.13 -14.94
CA PRO A 39 -6.91 14.35 -16.10
C PRO A 39 -8.28 13.71 -15.83
N PRO A 40 -9.10 13.50 -16.86
CA PRO A 40 -10.47 13.01 -16.69
C PRO A 40 -10.46 11.64 -16.01
N HIS A 41 -11.16 11.54 -14.88
CA HIS A 41 -11.44 10.29 -14.23
C HIS A 41 -12.67 9.62 -14.87
N THR A 42 -12.58 8.31 -15.13
CA THR A 42 -13.66 7.53 -15.76
C THR A 42 -14.76 7.12 -14.79
N ALA A 43 -14.52 7.13 -13.47
CA ALA A 43 -15.57 6.77 -12.52
C ALA A 43 -16.57 7.91 -12.38
N THR A 44 -17.85 7.56 -12.35
CA THR A 44 -18.94 8.51 -12.14
C THR A 44 -18.99 8.92 -10.66
N PRO A 45 -19.12 10.23 -10.35
CA PRO A 45 -19.33 10.69 -8.98
C PRO A 45 -20.50 9.94 -8.34
N THR A 46 -20.33 9.55 -7.09
CA THR A 46 -21.35 8.84 -6.31
C THR A 46 -21.94 9.81 -5.28
N ALA A 47 -23.24 9.70 -5.01
CA ALA A 47 -23.84 10.51 -3.95
C ALA A 47 -23.23 10.12 -2.59
N PRO A 48 -22.95 11.08 -1.69
CA PRO A 48 -22.60 10.76 -0.32
C PRO A 48 -23.72 9.91 0.30
N PRO A 49 -23.40 8.90 1.12
CA PRO A 49 -24.41 8.06 1.74
C PRO A 49 -25.30 8.88 2.66
N THR A 50 -26.60 8.57 2.64
CA THR A 50 -27.60 9.16 3.53
C THR A 50 -27.46 8.62 4.96
N GLU A 51 -27.04 7.37 5.12
CA GLU A 51 -26.70 6.76 6.41
C GLU A 51 -25.26 6.26 6.38
N ARG A 52 -24.48 6.66 7.39
CA ARG A 52 -23.08 6.25 7.54
C ARG A 52 -23.03 5.14 8.59
N PRO A 53 -22.42 3.98 8.29
CA PRO A 53 -22.27 2.94 9.30
C PRO A 53 -21.38 3.49 10.44
N VAL A 54 -21.85 3.31 11.67
CA VAL A 54 -21.07 3.61 12.87
C VAL A 54 -20.44 2.31 13.32
N TRP A 55 -19.17 2.13 12.98
CA TRP A 55 -18.37 1.02 13.45
C TRP A 55 -17.78 1.37 14.81
N THR A 56 -17.87 0.46 15.78
CA THR A 56 -17.08 0.55 17.02
C THR A 56 -15.67 0.00 16.79
N GLU A 57 -15.56 -1.03 15.94
CA GLU A 57 -14.32 -1.68 15.52
C GLU A 57 -14.28 -1.80 14.00
N ALA A 58 -13.10 -1.68 13.41
CA ALA A 58 -12.90 -1.79 11.98
C ALA A 58 -13.01 -3.27 11.53
N PRO A 59 -13.90 -3.61 10.59
CA PRO A 59 -14.23 -5.01 10.28
C PRO A 59 -13.05 -5.90 9.87
N LEU A 60 -12.01 -5.36 9.21
CA LEU A 60 -10.87 -6.18 8.77
C LEU A 60 -9.83 -6.41 9.87
N SER A 61 -9.64 -5.43 10.75
CA SER A 61 -8.56 -5.48 11.75
C SER A 61 -9.01 -5.76 13.18
N GLY A 62 -10.29 -5.54 13.50
CA GLY A 62 -10.82 -5.63 14.86
C GLY A 62 -10.32 -4.51 15.78
N LEU A 63 -9.58 -3.53 15.24
CA LEU A 63 -9.09 -2.37 15.99
C LEU A 63 -10.19 -1.31 16.14
N PRO A 64 -10.11 -0.43 17.15
CA PRO A 64 -11.04 0.68 17.29
C PRO A 64 -11.19 1.46 15.98
N ALA A 65 -12.45 1.72 15.60
CA ALA A 65 -12.73 2.52 14.41
C ALA A 65 -12.40 4.00 14.67
N ASN A 66 -11.93 4.66 13.62
CA ASN A 66 -11.64 6.08 13.50
C ASN A 66 -12.67 6.66 12.54
N PRO A 67 -13.80 7.19 13.07
CA PRO A 67 -14.99 7.42 12.28
C PRO A 67 -14.74 8.26 11.02
N PRO A 68 -14.03 9.41 11.03
CA PRO A 68 -13.79 10.18 9.82
C PRO A 68 -13.15 9.39 8.67
N ILE A 69 -12.30 8.41 8.98
CA ILE A 69 -11.60 7.60 7.96
C ILE A 69 -12.44 6.42 7.51
N SER A 70 -13.15 5.77 8.44
CA SER A 70 -14.11 4.69 8.12
C SER A 70 -15.29 5.14 7.25
N LEU A 71 -15.37 6.43 6.89
CA LEU A 71 -16.32 7.01 5.94
C LEU A 71 -15.85 7.00 4.49
N TRP A 72 -14.61 6.57 4.24
CA TRP A 72 -14.08 6.41 2.90
C TRP A 72 -14.04 4.92 2.55
N PRO A 73 -14.11 4.56 1.26
CA PRO A 73 -13.78 3.21 0.85
C PRO A 73 -12.38 2.84 1.35
N PRO A 74 -12.12 1.55 1.65
CA PRO A 74 -10.76 1.09 1.92
C PRO A 74 -9.80 1.48 0.80
N LEU A 75 -8.53 1.60 1.12
CA LEU A 75 -7.48 1.84 0.13
C LEU A 75 -6.77 0.53 -0.17
N ALA A 76 -6.64 0.18 -1.43
CA ALA A 76 -5.97 -1.03 -1.89
C ALA A 76 -4.71 -0.64 -2.68
N LEU A 77 -3.54 -0.78 -2.08
CA LEU A 77 -2.27 -0.36 -2.68
C LEU A 77 -1.43 -1.54 -3.14
N VAL A 78 -0.93 -1.45 -4.37
CA VAL A 78 0.06 -2.40 -4.88
C VAL A 78 1.47 -1.95 -4.51
N LEU A 79 2.20 -2.78 -3.77
CA LEU A 79 3.54 -2.51 -3.23
C LEU A 79 4.53 -3.62 -3.67
N PRO A 80 5.85 -3.36 -3.75
CA PRO A 80 6.80 -4.44 -3.90
C PRO A 80 6.82 -5.30 -2.63
N SER A 81 7.17 -6.59 -2.75
CA SER A 81 7.50 -7.42 -1.57
C SER A 81 9.00 -7.67 -1.42
N ASP A 82 9.76 -7.47 -2.50
CA ASP A 82 11.21 -7.75 -2.63
C ASP A 82 12.13 -6.66 -2.06
N SER A 83 11.58 -5.79 -1.24
CA SER A 83 12.26 -4.64 -0.64
C SER A 83 11.51 -4.19 0.61
N GLU A 84 11.97 -3.12 1.24
CA GLU A 84 11.23 -2.46 2.31
C GLU A 84 10.14 -1.52 1.76
N GLN A 85 9.19 -1.14 2.61
CA GLN A 85 8.10 -0.21 2.27
C GLN A 85 7.98 0.88 3.33
N TYR A 86 7.32 1.97 2.99
CA TYR A 86 6.83 2.98 3.93
C TYR A 86 5.34 2.77 4.16
N GLY A 87 4.90 2.82 5.42
CA GLY A 87 3.49 2.83 5.83
C GLY A 87 2.79 1.46 5.79
N MET A 88 3.52 0.38 5.49
CA MET A 88 2.98 -0.97 5.36
C MET A 88 2.41 -1.52 6.69
N SER A 89 2.96 -1.09 7.83
CA SER A 89 2.50 -1.53 9.17
C SER A 89 1.06 -1.13 9.49
N GLN A 90 0.46 -0.21 8.72
CA GLN A 90 -0.93 0.22 8.91
C GLN A 90 -1.94 -0.60 8.10
N ALA A 91 -1.50 -1.56 7.30
CA ALA A 91 -2.38 -2.39 6.49
C ALA A 91 -3.23 -3.31 7.38
N SER A 92 -4.52 -3.40 7.09
CA SER A 92 -5.46 -4.27 7.79
C SER A 92 -5.40 -5.70 7.24
N VAL A 93 -5.23 -5.85 5.92
CA VAL A 93 -5.04 -7.14 5.24
C VAL A 93 -3.95 -6.97 4.19
N VAL A 94 -3.05 -7.94 4.08
CA VAL A 94 -2.02 -7.96 3.05
C VAL A 94 -2.07 -9.29 2.31
N TYR A 95 -2.25 -9.21 0.99
CA TYR A 95 -2.07 -10.35 0.10
C TYR A 95 -0.66 -10.31 -0.47
N GLU A 96 0.07 -11.42 -0.42
CA GLU A 96 1.37 -11.58 -1.06
C GLU A 96 1.27 -12.67 -2.13
N VAL A 97 1.67 -12.34 -3.36
CA VAL A 97 1.56 -13.28 -4.49
C VAL A 97 2.70 -13.07 -5.49
N ALA A 98 3.17 -14.17 -6.08
CA ALA A 98 4.18 -14.15 -7.14
C ALA A 98 3.64 -13.46 -8.39
N THR A 99 4.49 -12.66 -9.03
CA THR A 99 4.19 -12.06 -10.34
C THR A 99 5.15 -12.58 -11.40
N GLU A 100 5.47 -11.81 -12.44
CA GLU A 100 6.41 -12.25 -13.49
C GLU A 100 7.79 -12.56 -12.90
N GLY A 101 8.43 -13.64 -13.38
CA GLY A 101 9.76 -14.03 -12.94
C GLY A 101 9.85 -14.45 -11.46
N GLY A 102 8.71 -14.72 -10.81
CA GLY A 102 8.65 -15.11 -9.40
C GLY A 102 8.88 -13.97 -8.41
N VAL A 103 8.93 -12.71 -8.89
CA VAL A 103 9.06 -11.53 -8.01
C VAL A 103 7.69 -11.24 -7.39
N PRO A 104 7.54 -11.34 -6.05
CA PRO A 104 6.24 -11.14 -5.43
C PRO A 104 5.89 -9.65 -5.30
N ARG A 105 4.58 -9.38 -5.28
CA ARG A 105 4.01 -8.08 -4.92
C ARG A 105 3.04 -8.25 -3.76
N PHE A 106 2.90 -7.18 -3.00
CA PHE A 106 1.82 -7.05 -2.06
C PHE A 106 0.63 -6.32 -2.68
N LEU A 107 -0.56 -6.72 -2.27
CA LEU A 107 -1.74 -5.86 -2.23
C LEU A 107 -2.07 -5.62 -0.77
N ALA A 108 -1.88 -4.39 -0.30
CA ALA A 108 -2.19 -3.97 1.05
C ALA A 108 -3.53 -3.23 1.08
N ILE A 109 -4.47 -3.73 1.88
CA ILE A 109 -5.77 -3.14 2.13
C ILE A 109 -5.72 -2.35 3.43
N PHE A 110 -6.07 -1.07 3.37
CA PHE A 110 -6.09 -0.16 4.52
C PHE A 110 -7.51 0.33 4.76
N GLU A 111 -8.09 0.02 5.92
CA GLU A 111 -9.36 0.62 6.34
C GLU A 111 -9.15 2.04 6.89
N GLN A 112 -8.01 2.28 7.52
CA GLN A 112 -7.79 3.44 8.40
C GLN A 112 -6.41 4.09 8.24
N LEU A 113 -5.96 4.27 6.99
CA LEU A 113 -4.60 4.75 6.70
C LEU A 113 -4.36 6.18 7.23
N GLN A 114 -3.26 6.36 7.95
CA GLN A 114 -2.69 7.65 8.32
C GLN A 114 -1.17 7.64 8.13
N ALA A 115 -0.74 7.82 6.88
CA ALA A 115 0.68 7.82 6.54
C ALA A 115 1.04 9.11 5.79
N ALA A 116 2.10 9.78 6.26
CA ALA A 116 2.70 10.93 5.57
C ALA A 116 3.53 10.52 4.35
N LYS A 117 3.92 9.24 4.28
CA LYS A 117 4.59 8.62 3.14
C LYS A 117 4.20 7.15 3.07
N LEU A 118 3.80 6.71 1.88
CA LEU A 118 3.32 5.37 1.59
C LEU A 118 3.88 4.91 0.25
N GLY A 119 4.40 3.68 0.19
CA GLY A 119 4.95 3.12 -1.03
C GLY A 119 6.28 2.39 -0.84
N PRO A 120 7.04 2.14 -1.92
CA PRO A 120 6.73 2.61 -3.27
C PRO A 120 5.57 1.85 -3.91
N VAL A 121 4.82 2.54 -4.76
CA VAL A 121 3.69 2.02 -5.53
C VAL A 121 4.19 1.27 -6.76
N ARG A 122 3.55 0.15 -7.07
CA ARG A 122 3.94 -0.78 -8.14
C ARG A 122 2.78 -1.18 -9.04
N SER A 123 3.11 -1.94 -10.08
CA SER A 123 2.20 -2.25 -11.17
C SER A 123 1.13 -3.27 -10.78
N ALA A 124 -0.09 -3.00 -11.20
CA ALA A 124 -1.25 -3.86 -11.02
C ALA A 124 -1.13 -5.18 -11.78
N ARG A 125 -1.76 -6.23 -11.26
CA ARG A 125 -1.94 -7.54 -11.90
C ARG A 125 -3.39 -8.00 -11.74
N PRO A 126 -3.94 -8.82 -12.66
CA PRO A 126 -5.36 -9.14 -12.68
C PRO A 126 -5.84 -9.72 -11.35
N TYR A 127 -5.12 -10.71 -10.80
CA TYR A 127 -5.43 -11.32 -9.52
C TYR A 127 -5.39 -10.33 -8.34
N LEU A 128 -4.53 -9.28 -8.36
CA LEU A 128 -4.54 -8.24 -7.31
C LEU A 128 -5.80 -7.38 -7.42
N VAL A 129 -6.21 -7.04 -8.65
CA VAL A 129 -7.48 -6.32 -8.90
C VAL A 129 -8.65 -7.16 -8.40
N GLU A 130 -8.67 -8.45 -8.75
CA GLU A 130 -9.70 -9.38 -8.31
C GLU A 130 -9.75 -9.50 -6.77
N TRP A 131 -8.62 -9.65 -6.08
CA TRP A 131 -8.60 -9.72 -4.61
C TRP A 131 -9.06 -8.43 -3.94
N ALA A 132 -8.94 -7.28 -4.61
CA ALA A 132 -9.41 -6.00 -4.07
C ALA A 132 -10.93 -5.79 -4.21
N CYS A 133 -11.58 -6.43 -5.20
CA CYS A 133 -13.01 -6.20 -5.51
C CYS A 133 -13.95 -6.26 -4.30
N PRO A 134 -13.89 -7.29 -3.42
CA PRO A 134 -14.83 -7.42 -2.30
C PRO A 134 -14.80 -6.24 -1.33
N TYR A 135 -13.72 -5.47 -1.31
CA TYR A 135 -13.54 -4.33 -0.42
C TYR A 135 -14.13 -3.03 -0.97
N GLY A 136 -14.51 -2.96 -2.26
CA GLY A 136 -14.99 -1.71 -2.84
C GLY A 136 -13.94 -0.61 -2.95
N ALA A 137 -12.65 -0.95 -2.84
CA ALA A 137 -11.58 -0.04 -2.51
C ALA A 137 -11.24 1.00 -3.60
N LEU A 138 -10.53 2.05 -3.20
CA LEU A 138 -9.66 2.79 -4.12
C LEU A 138 -8.44 1.94 -4.43
N PHE A 139 -8.34 1.45 -5.65
CA PHE A 139 -7.22 0.67 -6.14
C PHE A 139 -6.11 1.59 -6.65
N VAL A 140 -4.97 1.57 -5.97
CA VAL A 140 -3.84 2.47 -6.19
C VAL A 140 -2.66 1.69 -6.73
N HIS A 141 -2.19 2.07 -7.92
CA HIS A 141 -1.13 1.35 -8.62
C HIS A 141 -0.30 2.29 -9.50
N TRP A 142 0.83 1.80 -10.01
CA TRP A 142 1.67 2.52 -10.97
C TRP A 142 1.93 1.65 -12.20
N GLY A 143 1.11 1.85 -13.25
CA GLY A 143 1.02 0.97 -14.42
C GLY A 143 0.41 -0.40 -14.09
N GLY A 144 0.34 -1.29 -15.07
CA GLY A 144 -0.26 -2.61 -14.89
C GLY A 144 0.01 -3.51 -16.09
N SER A 145 -0.30 -4.81 -15.96
CA SER A 145 -0.38 -5.66 -17.16
C SER A 145 -1.58 -5.21 -18.02
N PRO A 146 -1.57 -5.45 -19.34
CA PRO A 146 -2.70 -5.09 -20.19
C PRO A 146 -4.04 -5.62 -19.68
N GLN A 147 -4.05 -6.85 -19.15
CA GLN A 147 -5.23 -7.48 -18.56
C GLN A 147 -5.69 -6.77 -17.28
N ALA A 148 -4.75 -6.32 -16.42
CA ALA A 148 -5.09 -5.61 -15.20
C ALA A 148 -5.67 -4.21 -15.50
N LEU A 149 -5.07 -3.50 -16.47
CA LEU A 149 -5.57 -2.19 -16.89
C LEU A 149 -6.94 -2.30 -17.56
N ALA A 150 -7.17 -3.33 -18.38
CA ALA A 150 -8.47 -3.61 -18.95
C ALA A 150 -9.52 -3.95 -17.87
N ALA A 151 -9.15 -4.77 -16.88
CA ALA A 151 -10.02 -5.11 -15.76
C ALA A 151 -10.39 -3.87 -14.92
N LEU A 152 -9.41 -3.01 -14.61
CA LEU A 152 -9.65 -1.75 -13.87
C LEU A 152 -10.53 -0.78 -14.66
N ALA A 153 -10.32 -0.66 -15.97
CA ALA A 153 -11.13 0.21 -16.83
C ALA A 153 -12.60 -0.24 -16.93
N GLN A 154 -12.88 -1.52 -16.71
CA GLN A 154 -14.21 -2.13 -16.77
C GLN A 154 -14.79 -2.43 -15.38
N SER A 155 -14.05 -2.11 -14.31
CA SER A 155 -14.42 -2.48 -12.95
C SER A 155 -15.58 -1.64 -12.44
N ASP A 156 -16.61 -2.32 -11.93
CA ASP A 156 -17.69 -1.73 -11.14
C ASP A 156 -17.45 -1.85 -9.63
N CYS A 157 -16.50 -2.71 -9.22
CA CYS A 157 -16.17 -3.06 -7.85
C CYS A 157 -15.07 -2.17 -7.24
N LEU A 158 -14.31 -1.39 -8.03
CA LEU A 158 -13.17 -0.60 -7.56
C LEU A 158 -13.22 0.83 -8.12
N TYR A 159 -12.60 1.77 -7.41
CA TYR A 159 -12.18 3.05 -8.00
C TYR A 159 -10.72 2.95 -8.41
N ASN A 160 -10.34 3.48 -9.56
CA ASN A 160 -8.98 3.36 -10.07
C ASN A 160 -8.17 4.65 -9.84
N LEU A 161 -6.98 4.53 -9.26
CA LEU A 161 -6.02 5.62 -9.18
C LEU A 161 -4.65 5.17 -9.72
N GLU A 162 -4.40 5.55 -10.97
CA GLU A 162 -3.16 5.22 -11.68
C GLU A 162 -2.09 6.30 -11.51
N GLY A 163 -1.01 5.96 -10.81
CA GLY A 163 0.09 6.88 -10.53
C GLY A 163 0.84 7.39 -11.76
N MET A 164 0.79 6.69 -12.91
CA MET A 164 1.40 7.20 -14.15
C MET A 164 0.63 8.41 -14.71
N VAL A 165 -0.66 8.50 -14.41
CA VAL A 165 -1.55 9.58 -14.87
C VAL A 165 -1.52 10.75 -13.88
N TYR A 166 -1.40 10.47 -12.59
CA TYR A 166 -1.54 11.45 -11.51
C TYR A 166 -0.23 11.79 -10.78
N GLU A 167 0.92 11.44 -11.37
CA GLU A 167 2.24 11.86 -10.88
C GLU A 167 2.34 13.40 -10.82
N GLY A 168 2.85 13.93 -9.71
CA GLY A 168 2.92 15.36 -9.41
C GLY A 168 1.68 15.94 -8.72
N ALA A 169 0.54 15.24 -8.77
CA ALA A 169 -0.69 15.67 -8.07
C ALA A 169 -0.95 14.85 -6.80
N TYR A 170 -1.07 13.53 -6.95
CA TYR A 170 -1.35 12.59 -5.84
C TYR A 170 -0.18 11.64 -5.56
N PHE A 171 0.92 11.82 -6.29
CA PHE A 171 2.11 11.01 -6.17
C PHE A 171 3.36 11.86 -6.42
N TRP A 172 4.49 11.42 -5.88
CA TRP A 172 5.80 12.02 -6.17
C TRP A 172 6.88 10.96 -6.29
N ARG A 173 7.99 11.32 -6.93
CA ARG A 173 9.21 10.50 -6.95
C ARG A 173 10.19 11.00 -5.93
N GLU A 174 10.81 10.06 -5.23
CA GLU A 174 11.88 10.34 -4.29
C GLU A 174 12.92 9.22 -4.36
N PRO A 175 14.21 9.52 -4.53
CA PRO A 175 15.26 8.50 -4.46
C PRO A 175 15.41 7.96 -3.04
N ASP A 176 15.39 6.64 -2.90
CA ASP A 176 15.77 5.97 -1.65
C ASP A 176 16.41 4.61 -2.00
N PRO A 177 17.68 4.36 -1.59
CA PRO A 177 18.41 3.15 -1.95
C PRO A 177 17.88 1.87 -1.29
N ARG A 178 16.97 1.97 -0.30
CA ARG A 178 16.40 0.81 0.42
C ARG A 178 15.19 0.20 -0.31
N VAL A 179 14.69 0.89 -1.32
CA VAL A 179 13.51 0.51 -2.08
C VAL A 179 13.86 0.46 -3.57
N PRO A 180 13.05 -0.18 -4.45
CA PRO A 180 13.45 -0.38 -5.82
C PRO A 180 13.51 0.94 -6.59
N TRP A 181 14.35 0.97 -7.63
CA TRP A 181 14.54 2.15 -8.47
C TRP A 181 13.21 2.67 -9.04
N ASN A 182 13.16 3.97 -9.33
CA ASN A 182 11.95 4.66 -9.79
C ASN A 182 10.78 4.59 -8.78
N SER A 183 11.08 4.94 -7.53
CA SER A 183 10.13 4.84 -6.41
C SER A 183 9.01 5.87 -6.48
N LEU A 184 7.82 5.33 -6.74
CA LEU A 184 6.50 5.92 -6.71
C LEU A 184 5.96 6.16 -5.30
N PHE A 185 5.90 7.35 -4.71
CA PHE A 185 5.31 7.51 -3.37
C PHE A 185 3.97 8.27 -3.41
N THR A 186 3.13 8.00 -2.41
CA THR A 186 1.90 8.73 -2.11
C THR A 186 1.74 8.91 -0.60
N ARG A 187 0.63 9.48 -0.14
CA ARG A 187 0.32 9.71 1.27
C ARG A 187 -1.19 9.74 1.49
N SER A 188 -1.62 9.50 2.72
CA SER A 188 -3.03 9.36 3.08
C SER A 188 -3.92 10.53 2.64
N ASP A 189 -3.51 11.77 2.90
CA ASP A 189 -4.26 12.98 2.52
C ASP A 189 -4.38 13.15 1.00
N TYR A 190 -3.42 12.67 0.21
CA TYR A 190 -3.55 12.64 -1.25
C TYR A 190 -4.62 11.65 -1.70
N LEU A 191 -4.65 10.46 -1.10
CA LEU A 191 -5.60 9.41 -1.48
C LEU A 191 -7.03 9.78 -1.07
N TYR A 192 -7.24 10.31 0.15
CA TYR A 192 -8.55 10.79 0.57
C TYR A 192 -8.96 12.07 -0.16
N GLY A 193 -8.04 12.98 -0.42
CA GLY A 193 -8.30 14.19 -1.23
C GLY A 193 -8.71 13.85 -2.66
N TYR A 194 -8.16 12.78 -3.25
CA TYR A 194 -8.63 12.28 -4.55
C TYR A 194 -10.08 11.81 -4.50
N LEU A 195 -10.44 10.99 -3.50
CA LEU A 195 -11.81 10.51 -3.32
C LEU A 195 -12.78 11.67 -3.13
N GLU A 196 -12.40 12.67 -2.33
CA GLU A 196 -13.20 13.86 -2.08
C GLU A 196 -13.38 14.70 -3.36
N ALA A 197 -12.29 15.02 -4.06
CA ALA A 197 -12.29 15.87 -5.24
C ALA A 197 -13.17 15.33 -6.37
N TRP A 198 -13.27 14.01 -6.48
CA TRP A 198 -14.07 13.32 -7.50
C TRP A 198 -15.42 12.81 -6.99
N GLY A 199 -15.77 13.06 -5.72
CA GLY A 199 -17.02 12.58 -5.12
C GLY A 199 -17.16 11.07 -5.13
N LEU A 200 -16.07 10.34 -4.89
CA LEU A 200 -15.99 8.88 -4.98
C LEU A 200 -16.29 8.25 -3.63
N TYR A 201 -17.56 8.26 -3.26
CA TYR A 201 -18.03 7.63 -2.04
C TYR A 201 -18.49 6.20 -2.33
N ARG A 202 -17.91 5.22 -1.64
CA ARG A 202 -18.42 3.85 -1.66
C ARG A 202 -18.32 3.23 -0.28
N PHE A 203 -19.42 2.61 0.13
CA PHE A 203 -19.49 1.80 1.33
C PHE A 203 -19.86 0.40 0.89
N VAL A 204 -18.89 -0.50 0.97
CA VAL A 204 -19.18 -1.92 0.84
C VAL A 204 -19.33 -2.46 2.25
N ASN A 205 -20.49 -3.06 2.53
CA ASN A 205 -20.72 -3.76 3.78
C ASN A 205 -20.05 -5.14 3.70
N TYR A 206 -18.72 -5.17 3.69
CA TYR A 206 -17.97 -6.41 3.87
C TYR A 206 -17.99 -6.78 5.35
N SER A 207 -18.16 -8.07 5.64
CA SER A 207 -18.24 -8.55 7.02
C SER A 207 -16.88 -8.59 7.71
N GLY A 208 -15.80 -8.65 6.92
CA GLY A 208 -14.44 -8.82 7.44
C GLY A 208 -14.24 -10.22 8.00
N TYR A 209 -13.36 -10.36 9.00
CA TYR A 209 -13.07 -11.65 9.61
C TYR A 209 -13.56 -11.68 11.07
N PRO A 210 -13.98 -12.85 11.60
CA PRO A 210 -14.26 -12.98 13.02
C PRO A 210 -13.02 -12.66 13.86
N HIS A 211 -13.19 -11.78 14.85
CA HIS A 211 -12.12 -11.37 15.76
C HIS A 211 -12.25 -12.08 17.11
N LYS A 212 -11.12 -12.22 17.80
CA LYS A 212 -11.02 -12.73 19.17
C LYS A 212 -9.89 -12.04 19.90
N ASP A 213 -9.99 -12.00 21.22
CA ASP A 213 -8.89 -11.59 22.08
C ASP A 213 -7.68 -12.52 21.92
N ASP A 214 -6.49 -12.01 22.23
CA ASP A 214 -5.27 -12.79 22.27
C ASP A 214 -5.41 -13.99 23.23
N ALA A 215 -4.85 -15.14 22.86
CA ALA A 215 -4.77 -16.28 23.77
C ALA A 215 -4.00 -15.88 25.06
N PRO A 216 -4.34 -16.42 26.25
CA PRO A 216 -3.57 -16.16 27.47
C PRO A 216 -2.09 -16.58 27.33
N LEU A 217 -1.16 -15.82 27.93
CA LEU A 217 0.29 -16.00 27.74
C LEU A 217 0.74 -17.45 28.03
N GLU A 218 0.20 -18.07 29.07
CA GLU A 218 0.46 -19.44 29.50
C GLU A 218 0.02 -20.51 28.50
N SER A 219 -0.89 -20.17 27.57
CA SER A 219 -1.41 -21.08 26.54
C SER A 219 -0.67 -20.95 25.20
N ARG A 220 0.20 -19.93 25.07
CA ARG A 220 0.94 -19.64 23.85
C ARG A 220 2.20 -20.51 23.77
N PRO A 221 2.53 -21.06 22.60
CA PRO A 221 3.77 -21.82 22.44
C PRO A 221 4.99 -20.89 22.56
N PRO A 222 6.16 -21.42 22.98
CA PRO A 222 7.35 -20.60 23.17
C PRO A 222 7.99 -20.14 21.85
N THR A 223 7.77 -20.86 20.75
CA THR A 223 8.26 -20.50 19.43
C THR A 223 7.46 -21.21 18.34
N GLN A 224 7.36 -20.55 17.19
CA GLN A 224 6.92 -21.12 15.92
C GLN A 224 7.63 -20.35 14.81
N THR A 225 7.98 -21.03 13.72
CA THR A 225 8.47 -20.38 12.50
C THR A 225 7.69 -20.93 11.33
N ILE A 226 7.17 -20.02 10.51
CA ILE A 226 6.57 -20.32 9.22
C ILE A 226 7.61 -19.96 8.15
N SER A 227 7.89 -20.88 7.24
CA SER A 227 8.84 -20.67 6.15
C SER A 227 8.15 -20.91 4.81
N ILE A 228 8.08 -19.86 3.98
CA ILE A 228 7.54 -19.89 2.63
C ILE A 228 8.72 -19.79 1.67
N ALA A 229 9.26 -20.94 1.26
CA ALA A 229 10.55 -21.01 0.55
C ALA A 229 10.43 -21.15 -0.98
N HIS A 230 9.32 -21.70 -1.49
CA HIS A 230 9.18 -22.07 -2.91
C HIS A 230 8.08 -21.32 -3.65
N ALA A 231 7.42 -20.36 -2.98
CA ALA A 231 6.38 -19.54 -3.61
C ALA A 231 6.96 -18.34 -4.38
N PHE A 232 8.14 -17.86 -3.99
CA PHE A 232 8.72 -16.59 -4.45
C PHE A 232 10.19 -16.76 -4.86
N SER A 233 10.75 -15.73 -5.49
CA SER A 233 12.17 -15.66 -5.86
C SER A 233 13.14 -15.65 -4.66
N TYR A 234 12.63 -15.50 -3.44
CA TYR A 234 13.39 -15.59 -2.19
C TYR A 234 12.49 -16.12 -1.05
N PRO A 235 13.08 -16.70 0.01
CA PRO A 235 12.31 -17.19 1.14
C PRO A 235 11.76 -16.03 1.98
N VAL A 236 10.52 -16.18 2.40
CA VAL A 236 9.85 -15.34 3.40
C VAL A 236 9.64 -16.16 4.66
N ARG A 237 9.89 -15.56 5.83
CA ARG A 237 9.66 -16.22 7.12
C ARG A 237 8.78 -15.37 8.01
N TYR A 238 8.01 -16.03 8.86
CA TYR A 238 7.29 -15.41 9.96
C TYR A 238 7.69 -16.10 11.25
N VAL A 239 8.27 -15.34 12.17
CA VAL A 239 8.77 -15.83 13.46
C VAL A 239 7.79 -15.40 14.54
N TYR A 240 7.20 -16.36 15.24
CA TYR A 240 6.24 -16.07 16.30
C TYR A 240 6.94 -15.50 17.54
N HIS A 241 6.42 -14.38 18.03
CA HIS A 241 6.83 -13.68 19.22
C HIS A 241 5.76 -13.84 20.31
N THR A 242 6.02 -14.74 21.26
CA THR A 242 5.07 -15.19 22.30
C THR A 242 4.55 -14.06 23.19
N GLN A 243 5.41 -13.09 23.54
CA GLN A 243 5.04 -12.00 24.46
C GLN A 243 3.96 -11.11 23.85
N ASP A 244 4.12 -10.72 22.59
CA ASP A 244 3.19 -9.82 21.89
C ASP A 244 2.07 -10.56 21.16
N ASN A 245 2.13 -11.90 21.14
CA ASN A 245 1.23 -12.76 20.38
C ASN A 245 1.18 -12.38 18.88
N THR A 246 2.34 -12.15 18.27
CA THR A 246 2.46 -11.71 16.88
C THR A 246 3.46 -12.54 16.10
N TYR A 247 3.34 -12.54 14.78
CA TYR A 247 4.30 -13.07 13.84
C TYR A 247 5.13 -11.95 13.23
N LEU A 248 6.44 -11.96 13.47
CA LEU A 248 7.41 -11.02 12.92
C LEU A 248 7.83 -11.47 11.52
N ARG A 249 7.69 -10.61 10.51
CA ARG A 249 8.07 -10.95 9.13
C ARG A 249 9.57 -10.74 8.92
N GLU A 250 10.19 -11.71 8.28
CA GLU A 250 11.55 -11.63 7.76
C GLU A 250 11.54 -11.85 6.25
N TYR A 251 12.37 -11.11 5.53
CA TYR A 251 12.62 -11.30 4.11
C TYR A 251 14.12 -11.37 3.87
N GLN A 252 14.56 -12.30 3.01
CA GLN A 252 15.98 -12.52 2.73
C GLN A 252 16.86 -12.73 3.99
N GLY A 253 16.27 -13.34 5.03
CA GLY A 253 16.95 -13.63 6.30
C GLY A 253 17.18 -12.41 7.21
N ARG A 254 16.48 -11.29 6.98
CA ARG A 254 16.55 -10.08 7.79
C ARG A 254 15.16 -9.65 8.26
N PRO A 255 15.06 -8.92 9.39
CA PRO A 255 13.83 -8.22 9.75
C PRO A 255 13.31 -7.39 8.58
N HIS A 256 12.03 -7.57 8.23
CA HIS A 256 11.38 -6.75 7.20
C HIS A 256 10.77 -5.52 7.88
N LEU A 257 11.22 -4.33 7.52
CA LEU A 257 10.95 -3.08 8.23
C LEU A 257 9.92 -2.21 7.48
N ASP A 258 9.04 -1.57 8.25
CA ASP A 258 8.37 -0.37 7.76
C ASP A 258 9.32 0.82 7.90
N LEU A 259 9.78 1.38 6.78
CA LEU A 259 10.70 2.52 6.75
C LEU A 259 10.08 3.82 7.29
N LEU A 260 8.75 3.90 7.41
CA LEU A 260 8.08 5.05 8.01
C LEU A 260 8.27 5.07 9.53
N THR A 261 8.20 3.91 10.18
CA THR A 261 8.29 3.79 11.65
C THR A 261 9.64 3.28 12.14
N GLY A 262 10.39 2.60 11.27
CA GLY A 262 11.61 1.87 11.63
C GLY A 262 11.34 0.53 12.33
N GLU A 263 10.09 0.13 12.48
CA GLU A 263 9.72 -1.11 13.16
C GLU A 263 9.63 -2.29 12.20
N GLN A 264 9.91 -3.49 12.72
CA GLN A 264 9.69 -4.73 11.99
C GLN A 264 8.20 -4.98 11.78
N LEU A 265 7.82 -5.34 10.55
CA LEU A 265 6.47 -5.74 10.21
C LEU A 265 6.06 -6.95 11.05
N ARG A 266 4.87 -6.85 11.62
CA ARG A 266 4.28 -7.89 12.46
C ARG A 266 2.80 -8.03 12.16
N VAL A 267 2.29 -9.26 12.26
CA VAL A 267 0.88 -9.58 12.03
C VAL A 267 0.35 -10.50 13.12
N LYS A 268 -0.95 -10.44 13.40
CA LYS A 268 -1.60 -11.38 14.34
C LYS A 268 -1.86 -12.74 13.71
N ASN A 269 -2.12 -12.76 12.40
CA ASN A 269 -2.47 -13.96 11.66
C ASN A 269 -1.63 -14.05 10.38
N VAL A 270 -1.21 -15.26 10.03
CA VAL A 270 -0.64 -15.58 8.71
C VAL A 270 -1.50 -16.67 8.11
N VAL A 271 -1.95 -16.49 6.87
CA VAL A 271 -2.73 -17.51 6.17
C VAL A 271 -2.07 -17.81 4.84
N VAL A 272 -1.82 -19.09 4.59
CA VAL A 272 -1.28 -19.60 3.33
C VAL A 272 -2.39 -20.36 2.62
N ILE A 273 -2.86 -19.82 1.50
CA ILE A 273 -3.83 -20.48 0.63
C ILE A 273 -3.12 -21.12 -0.56
N PHE A 274 -3.60 -22.29 -0.98
CA PHE A 274 -3.13 -22.97 -2.17
C PHE A 274 -4.11 -22.73 -3.30
N VAL A 275 -3.63 -22.10 -4.38
CA VAL A 275 -4.41 -21.72 -5.55
C VAL A 275 -3.75 -22.25 -6.83
N PRO A 276 -4.52 -22.66 -7.85
CA PRO A 276 -3.98 -22.96 -9.17
C PRO A 276 -3.28 -21.75 -9.80
N GLN A 277 -2.10 -21.99 -10.38
CA GLN A 277 -1.30 -21.01 -11.08
C GLN A 277 -0.77 -21.62 -12.39
N GLU A 278 -0.84 -20.85 -13.47
CA GLU A 278 -0.26 -21.24 -14.76
C GLU A 278 0.30 -20.04 -15.54
N PRO A 279 1.30 -20.22 -16.41
CA PRO A 279 1.70 -19.20 -17.37
C PRO A 279 0.57 -18.89 -18.35
N ILE A 280 0.46 -17.63 -18.77
CA ILE A 280 -0.43 -17.24 -19.88
C ILE A 280 0.19 -17.73 -21.19
N PRO A 281 -0.52 -18.55 -22.00
CA PRO A 281 0.01 -19.03 -23.28
C PRO A 281 0.42 -17.89 -24.21
N SER A 282 1.60 -18.00 -24.81
CA SER A 282 2.13 -17.02 -25.78
C SER A 282 2.35 -15.61 -25.23
N ASP A 283 2.39 -15.41 -23.90
CA ASP A 283 2.76 -14.14 -23.29
C ASP A 283 4.29 -14.06 -23.09
N GLU A 284 4.98 -13.34 -23.98
CA GLU A 284 6.44 -13.17 -23.93
C GLU A 284 6.95 -12.48 -22.66
N ALA A 285 6.08 -11.77 -21.93
CA ALA A 285 6.44 -11.14 -20.66
C ALA A 285 6.38 -12.12 -19.48
N GLY A 286 6.03 -13.39 -19.71
CA GLY A 286 6.04 -14.44 -18.67
C GLY A 286 4.96 -14.24 -17.60
N ARG A 287 3.83 -13.64 -17.98
CA ARG A 287 2.72 -13.35 -17.07
C ARG A 287 2.02 -14.63 -16.62
N LEU A 288 1.46 -14.58 -15.41
CA LEU A 288 0.79 -15.71 -14.77
C LEU A 288 -0.71 -15.46 -14.69
N ARG A 289 -1.50 -16.53 -14.91
CA ARG A 289 -2.89 -16.65 -14.48
C ARG A 289 -2.90 -17.31 -13.10
N ILE A 290 -3.64 -16.72 -12.18
CA ILE A 290 -3.81 -17.23 -10.82
C ILE A 290 -5.32 -17.28 -10.56
N GLU A 291 -5.83 -18.43 -10.15
CA GLU A 291 -7.25 -18.58 -9.88
C GLU A 291 -7.59 -18.01 -8.50
N THR A 292 -8.40 -16.94 -8.48
CA THR A 292 -8.77 -16.23 -7.25
C THR A 292 -10.19 -16.54 -6.78
N VAL A 293 -10.99 -17.26 -7.57
CA VAL A 293 -12.36 -17.70 -7.28
C VAL A 293 -12.38 -19.21 -7.27
N GLY A 294 -13.08 -19.79 -6.29
CA GLY A 294 -13.16 -21.23 -6.09
C GLY A 294 -12.94 -21.60 -4.64
N GLU A 295 -12.29 -22.74 -4.43
CA GLU A 295 -11.96 -23.26 -3.11
C GLU A 295 -10.66 -24.05 -3.14
N GLY A 296 -10.03 -24.21 -1.98
CA GLY A 296 -8.78 -24.98 -1.88
C GLY A 296 -8.30 -25.15 -0.45
N GLU A 297 -7.11 -25.72 -0.29
CA GLU A 297 -6.52 -25.92 1.03
C GLU A 297 -5.96 -24.60 1.61
N ALA A 298 -5.99 -24.48 2.93
CA ALA A 298 -5.37 -23.37 3.65
C ALA A 298 -4.59 -23.86 4.88
N LEU A 299 -3.48 -23.18 5.20
CA LEU A 299 -2.81 -23.25 6.49
C LEU A 299 -2.98 -21.91 7.20
N ILE A 300 -3.62 -21.94 8.36
CA ILE A 300 -3.95 -20.76 9.15
C ILE A 300 -3.07 -20.77 10.40
N PHE A 301 -2.35 -19.67 10.63
CA PHE A 301 -1.47 -19.50 11.76
C PHE A 301 -1.97 -18.35 12.63
N GLN A 302 -2.32 -18.66 13.87
CA GLN A 302 -2.86 -17.74 14.87
C GLN A 302 -2.43 -18.22 16.25
N ASP A 303 -2.13 -17.28 17.17
CA ASP A 303 -1.70 -17.57 18.54
C ASP A 303 -0.51 -18.55 18.65
N GLY A 304 0.40 -18.51 17.67
CA GLY A 304 1.57 -19.39 17.60
C GLY A 304 1.26 -20.83 17.18
N ARG A 305 0.02 -21.12 16.78
CA ARG A 305 -0.47 -22.45 16.40
C ARG A 305 -0.75 -22.49 14.91
N ALA A 306 -0.76 -23.70 14.35
CA ALA A 306 -1.12 -23.94 12.95
C ALA A 306 -2.38 -24.80 12.89
N VAL A 307 -3.33 -24.39 12.04
CA VAL A 307 -4.58 -25.08 11.77
C VAL A 307 -4.66 -25.35 10.27
N ARG A 308 -5.01 -26.58 9.90
CA ARG A 308 -5.37 -26.90 8.51
C ARG A 308 -6.83 -26.52 8.30
N GLY A 309 -7.10 -25.76 7.26
CA GLY A 309 -8.45 -25.34 6.87
C GLY A 309 -8.64 -25.45 5.36
N ARG A 310 -9.75 -24.88 4.89
CA ARG A 310 -10.00 -24.65 3.47
C ARG A 310 -10.21 -23.16 3.27
N TRP A 311 -9.99 -22.66 2.06
CA TRP A 311 -10.47 -21.36 1.67
C TRP A 311 -11.61 -21.52 0.67
N THR A 312 -12.55 -20.58 0.69
CA THR A 312 -13.61 -20.48 -0.34
C THR A 312 -13.80 -19.02 -0.75
N ARG A 313 -14.15 -18.84 -2.03
CA ARG A 313 -14.57 -17.56 -2.61
C ARG A 313 -15.48 -17.85 -3.79
N GLU A 314 -16.77 -17.54 -3.64
CA GLU A 314 -17.81 -17.96 -4.59
C GLU A 314 -17.76 -17.22 -5.93
N ASN A 315 -17.38 -15.94 -5.91
CA ASN A 315 -17.30 -15.08 -7.08
C ASN A 315 -16.37 -13.88 -6.80
N LEU A 316 -16.18 -13.01 -7.79
CA LEU A 316 -15.27 -11.86 -7.68
C LEU A 316 -15.65 -10.85 -6.56
N GLN A 317 -16.94 -10.72 -6.25
CA GLN A 317 -17.44 -9.82 -5.21
C GLN A 317 -17.43 -10.47 -3.82
N ALA A 318 -17.32 -11.80 -3.74
CA ALA A 318 -17.32 -12.51 -2.47
C ALA A 318 -15.99 -12.34 -1.73
N GLU A 319 -16.08 -12.11 -0.42
CA GLU A 319 -14.94 -12.13 0.49
C GLU A 319 -14.29 -13.52 0.53
N LEU A 320 -12.98 -13.56 0.75
CA LEU A 320 -12.25 -14.80 1.02
C LEU A 320 -12.64 -15.33 2.40
N ARG A 321 -13.07 -16.59 2.48
CA ARG A 321 -13.50 -17.25 3.73
C ARG A 321 -12.60 -18.45 4.07
N PHE A 322 -12.55 -18.82 5.35
CA PHE A 322 -11.72 -19.88 5.93
C PHE A 322 -12.52 -20.78 6.87
#